data_AF-A0A3D1CKN8-F1
#
_entry.id   AF-A0A3D1CKN8-F1
#
_cell.length_a   1.000
_cell.length_b   1.000
_cell.length_c   1.000
_cell.angle_alpha   90.00
_cell.angle_beta   90.00
_cell.angle_gamma   90.00
#
_symmetry.space_group_name_H-M   'P 1'
#
loop_
_entity.id
_entity.type
_entity.pdbx_description
1 polymer ?
#
loop_
_entity_poly.entity_id
_entity_poly.type
_entity_poly.pdbx_seq_one_letter_code
_entity_poly.pdbx_strand_id
1 'polypeptide(L)' 'YLNHCPHLGIPLNWQPDKFLSLEETHIQCSTHGALFTLEEGYCISGPCRGQSLTPLNIEITEQGEVYLISQG' A
#
# COMPACT_ATOMS: atom_id res chain seq x y z
N TYR A 1 -3.35 1.68 2.98
CA TYR A 1 -3.75 0.54 2.12
C TYR A 1 -3.71 -0.76 2.89
N LEU A 2 -4.46 -1.78 2.47
CA LEU A 2 -4.34 -3.13 3.00
C LEU A 2 -2.94 -3.69 2.65
N ASN A 3 -2.31 -4.35 3.61
CA ASN A 3 -0.99 -4.98 3.42
C ASN A 3 -1.10 -6.28 2.60
N HIS A 4 -1.47 -6.14 1.32
CA HIS A 4 -1.78 -7.25 0.43
C HIS A 4 -1.47 -6.87 -1.02
N CYS A 5 -0.43 -7.49 -1.58
CA CYS A 5 -0.02 -7.30 -2.96
C CYS A 5 -1.00 -8.00 -3.91
N PRO A 6 -1.62 -7.30 -4.88
CA PRO A 6 -2.61 -7.91 -5.78
C PRO A 6 -2.00 -8.94 -6.74
N HIS A 7 -0.66 -9.03 -6.83
CA HIS A 7 0.03 -10.04 -7.63
C HIS A 7 -0.19 -11.47 -7.10
N LEU A 8 0.20 -11.74 -5.84
CA LEU A 8 0.16 -13.09 -5.24
C LEU A 8 -0.65 -13.15 -3.94
N GLY A 9 -1.25 -12.04 -3.53
CA GLY A 9 -1.98 -11.92 -2.26
C GLY A 9 -1.12 -12.00 -1.01
N ILE A 10 0.19 -11.75 -1.14
CA ILE A 10 1.15 -11.76 -0.03
C ILE A 10 1.31 -10.36 0.58
N PRO A 11 1.83 -10.24 1.81
CA PRO A 11 2.21 -8.95 2.38
C PRO A 11 3.15 -8.15 1.47
N LEU A 12 3.00 -6.83 1.49
CA LEU A 12 3.87 -5.88 0.79
C LEU A 12 5.26 -5.83 1.42
N ASN A 13 5.34 -5.88 2.75
CA ASN A 13 6.58 -5.77 3.52
C ASN A 13 6.98 -7.10 4.18
N TRP A 14 8.28 -7.28 4.45
CA TRP A 14 8.81 -8.39 5.26
C TRP A 14 9.25 -7.97 6.66
N GLN A 15 9.51 -6.70 6.86
CA GLN A 15 9.87 -6.11 8.16
C GLN A 15 8.80 -5.10 8.56
N PRO A 16 8.45 -4.97 9.85
CA PRO A 16 7.56 -3.92 10.33
C PRO A 16 7.94 -2.55 9.77
N ASP A 17 6.94 -1.77 9.38
CA ASP A 17 7.08 -0.37 8.94
C ASP A 17 7.93 -0.13 7.68
N LYS A 18 8.40 -1.19 7.00
CA LYS A 18 9.20 -1.08 5.76
C LYS A 18 8.36 -1.31 4.51
N PHE A 19 7.67 -0.25 4.06
CA PHE A 19 6.81 -0.29 2.88
C PHE A 19 7.32 0.50 1.69
N LEU A 20 8.23 1.44 1.88
CA LEU A 20 8.63 2.37 0.83
C LEU A 20 9.82 1.85 0.02
N SER A 21 9.93 2.34 -1.22
CA SER A 21 11.14 2.21 -2.02
C SER A 21 12.32 2.91 -1.34
N LEU A 22 13.54 2.64 -1.80
CA LEU A 22 14.76 3.24 -1.24
C LEU A 22 14.72 4.78 -1.28
N GLU A 23 14.16 5.35 -2.35
CA GLU A 23 13.99 6.79 -2.55
C GLU A 23 12.75 7.36 -1.86
N GLU A 24 11.96 6.52 -1.18
CA GLU A 24 10.74 6.89 -0.45
C GLU A 24 9.65 7.55 -1.32
N THR A 25 9.67 7.29 -2.63
CA THR A 25 8.71 7.87 -3.59
C THR A 25 7.52 6.98 -3.89
N HIS A 26 7.61 5.69 -3.56
CA HIS A 26 6.59 4.68 -3.88
C HIS A 26 6.44 3.69 -2.74
N ILE A 27 5.28 3.05 -2.64
CA ILE A 27 5.15 1.80 -1.89
C ILE A 27 5.77 0.68 -2.74
N GLN A 28 6.64 -0.14 -2.14
CA GLN A 28 7.32 -1.24 -2.81
C GLN A 28 6.91 -2.58 -2.18
N CYS A 29 6.47 -3.53 -3.03
CA CYS A 29 6.38 -4.93 -2.60
C CYS A 29 7.79 -5.51 -2.47
N SER A 30 8.21 -5.88 -1.27
CA SER A 30 9.55 -6.39 -0.96
C SER A 30 9.89 -7.71 -1.66
N THR A 31 8.89 -8.44 -2.17
CA THR A 31 9.10 -9.77 -2.77
C THR A 31 9.57 -9.70 -4.22
N HIS A 32 8.86 -8.94 -5.07
CA HIS A 32 9.15 -8.88 -6.51
C HIS A 32 9.36 -7.45 -7.02
N GLY A 33 9.45 -6.47 -6.12
CA GLY A 33 9.79 -5.09 -6.45
C GLY A 33 8.71 -4.30 -7.17
N ALA A 34 7.44 -4.71 -7.10
CA ALA A 34 6.35 -3.91 -7.65
C ALA A 34 6.28 -2.53 -6.96
N LEU A 35 6.11 -1.47 -7.74
CA LEU A 35 6.05 -0.09 -7.26
C LEU A 35 4.66 0.50 -7.44
N PHE A 36 4.10 1.01 -6.36
CA PHE A 36 2.77 1.61 -6.29
C PHE A 36 2.88 3.10 -5.94
N THR A 37 2.06 3.93 -6.58
CA THR A 37 1.94 5.35 -6.24
C THR A 37 1.41 5.53 -4.81
N LEU A 38 1.81 6.61 -4.13
CA LEU A 38 1.43 6.85 -2.74
C LEU A 38 -0.02 7.32 -2.60
N GLU A 39 -0.52 8.03 -3.61
CA GLU A 39 -1.83 8.68 -3.61
C GLU A 39 -2.95 7.70 -3.97
N GLU A 40 -2.72 6.85 -4.98
CA GLU A 40 -3.75 5.98 -5.54
C GLU A 40 -3.50 4.50 -5.28
N GLY A 41 -2.28 4.14 -4.83
CA GLY A 41 -1.87 2.75 -4.72
C GLY A 41 -1.78 2.06 -6.09
N TYR A 42 -1.65 2.80 -7.19
CA TYR A 42 -1.63 2.27 -8.54
C TYR A 42 -0.24 1.71 -8.89
N CYS A 43 -0.19 0.46 -9.36
CA CYS A 43 1.04 -0.23 -9.71
C CYS A 43 1.59 0.24 -11.05
N ILE A 44 2.72 0.96 -11.02
CA ILE A 44 3.37 1.49 -12.22
C ILE A 44 4.51 0.60 -12.73
N SER A 45 5.00 -0.32 -11.91
CA SER A 45 6.12 -1.22 -12.23
C SER A 45 5.97 -2.59 -11.55
N GLY A 46 6.51 -3.64 -12.17
CA GLY A 46 6.49 -5.01 -11.65
C GLY A 46 5.33 -5.88 -12.18
N PRO A 47 5.20 -7.12 -11.67
CA PRO A 47 4.30 -8.13 -12.25
C PRO A 47 2.81 -7.80 -12.22
N CYS A 48 2.36 -6.95 -11.28
CA CYS A 48 0.98 -6.49 -11.17
C CYS A 48 0.75 -5.09 -11.76
N ARG A 49 1.59 -4.63 -12.69
CA ARG A 49 1.43 -3.30 -13.34
C ARG A 49 0.01 -3.16 -13.92
N GLY A 50 -0.64 -2.04 -13.63
CA GLY A 50 -2.03 -1.77 -14.02
C GLY A 50 -3.09 -2.14 -12.97
N GLN A 51 -2.71 -2.83 -11.89
CA GLN A 51 -3.59 -3.09 -10.74
C GLN A 51 -3.32 -2.08 -9.61
N SER A 52 -4.23 -1.98 -8.65
CA SER A 52 -4.08 -1.08 -7.48
C SER A 52 -4.14 -1.83 -6.15
N LEU A 53 -3.49 -1.27 -5.14
CA LEU A 53 -3.66 -1.67 -3.75
C LEU A 53 -5.10 -1.39 -3.29
N THR A 54 -5.59 -2.21 -2.36
CA THR A 54 -6.90 -1.96 -1.74
C THR A 54 -6.79 -0.80 -0.73
N PRO A 55 -7.50 0.32 -0.92
CA PRO A 55 -7.54 1.38 0.08
C PRO A 55 -8.26 0.89 1.33
N LEU A 56 -7.80 1.38 2.49
CA LEU A 56 -8.53 1.22 3.74
C LEU A 56 -9.35 2.47 3.94
N ASN A 57 -10.62 2.32 4.30
CA ASN A 57 -11.41 3.47 4.70
C ASN A 57 -10.92 3.99 6.04
N ILE A 58 -10.61 5.27 6.07
CA ILE A 58 -10.16 5.97 7.27
C ILE A 58 -11.00 7.20 7.52
N GLU A 59 -11.10 7.58 8.78
CA GLU A 59 -11.55 8.89 9.22
C GLU A 59 -10.39 9.57 9.97
N ILE A 60 -10.25 10.88 9.77
CA ILE A 60 -9.25 11.70 10.45
C ILE A 60 -10.00 12.75 11.26
N THR A 61 -9.79 12.78 12.57
CA THR A 61 -10.44 13.75 13.46
C THR A 61 -9.80 15.14 13.33
N GLU A 62 -10.48 16.17 13.85
CA GLU A 62 -9.91 17.53 13.91
C GLU A 62 -8.60 17.60 14.73
N GLN A 63 -8.40 16.66 15.65
CA GLN A 63 -7.18 16.52 16.46
C GLN A 63 -6.07 15.71 15.76
N GLY A 64 -6.32 15.20 14.56
CA GLY A 64 -5.34 14.45 13.75
C GLY A 64 -5.23 12.96 14.06
N GLU A 65 -6.17 12.40 14.82
CA GLU A 65 -6.22 10.96 15.07
C GLU A 65 -6.75 10.22 13.84
N VAL A 66 -6.20 9.04 13.53
CA VAL A 66 -6.60 8.24 12.36
C VAL A 66 -7.33 6.99 12.83
N TYR A 67 -8.56 6.82 12.39
CA TYR A 67 -9.39 5.65 12.70
C TYR A 67 -9.64 4.81 11.45
N LEU A 68 -9.52 3.49 11.58
CA LEU A 68 -10.05 2.56 10.58
C LEU A 68 -11.55 2.44 10.77
N ILE A 69 -12.32 2.68 9.71
CA ILE A 69 -13.77 2.54 9.73
C ILE A 69 -14.15 1.27 8.96
N SER A 70 -14.79 0.31 9.65
CA SER A 70 -15.37 -0.84 8.97
C SER A 70 -16.61 -0.39 8.21
N GLN A 71 -16.71 -0.73 6.92
CA GLN A 71 -18.01 -0.68 6.27
C GLN A 71 -18.89 -1.74 6.94
N GLY A 72 -20.05 -1.31 7.45
CA GLY A 72 -21.06 -2.22 8.02
C GLY A 72 -21.65 -3.17 6.99
#